data_AF-A0A2V6GTA7-F1
#
_entry.id   AF-A0A2V6GTA7-F1
#
_cell.length_a   1.000
_cell.length_b   1.000
_cell.length_c   1.000
_cell.angle_alpha   90.00
_cell.angle_beta   90.00
_cell.angle_gamma   90.00
#
_symmetry.space_group_name_H-M   'P 1'
#
loop_
_entity.id
_entity.type
_entity.pdbx_description
1 polymer ?
#
loop_
_entity_poly.entity_id
_entity_poly.type
_entity_poly.pdbx_seq_one_letter_code
_entity_poly.pdbx_strand_id
1 'polypeptide(L)'
;MAASAQGYGVPGPLKLKLGGDKLDLPRVEAVREVAPNARLLIDANESWSPELYRKIVPALKELAVRLIEQPFPADADEILETLDHSVPVCADESCHTNVDLPRLKNRYEAINVKLDKTGGLSEALRLCERARE
;
A
#
# COMPACT_ATOMS: atom_id res chain seq x y z
N MET A 1 -14.49 1.56 -11.02
CA MET A 1 -14.03 1.62 -9.61
C MET A 1 -15.08 2.26 -8.71
N ALA A 2 -15.44 3.54 -8.89
CA ALA A 2 -16.45 4.23 -8.06
C ALA A 2 -17.83 3.53 -8.03
N ALA A 3 -18.38 3.14 -9.19
CA ALA A 3 -19.66 2.40 -9.23
C ALA A 3 -19.63 1.10 -8.41
N SER A 4 -18.49 0.39 -8.40
CA SER A 4 -18.30 -0.81 -7.58
C SER A 4 -18.29 -0.45 -6.09
N ALA A 5 -17.69 0.68 -5.70
CA ALA A 5 -17.62 1.13 -4.31
C ALA A 5 -19.00 1.46 -3.71
N GLN A 6 -19.93 2.02 -4.49
CA GLN A 6 -21.31 2.32 -4.05
C GLN A 6 -22.08 1.08 -3.58
N GLY A 7 -21.79 -0.09 -4.15
CA GLY A 7 -22.47 -1.34 -3.82
C GLY A 7 -21.96 -2.03 -2.55
N TYR A 8 -20.84 -1.58 -1.96
CA TYR A 8 -20.28 -2.20 -0.76
C TYR A 8 -20.98 -1.67 0.49
N GLY A 9 -22.08 -2.32 0.88
CA GLY A 9 -22.82 -2.08 2.13
C GLY A 9 -22.16 -2.65 3.39
N VAL A 10 -20.86 -2.98 3.36
CA VAL A 10 -20.14 -3.64 4.47
C VAL A 10 -19.06 -2.70 5.00
N PRO A 11 -18.89 -2.53 6.33
CA PRO A 11 -17.97 -1.55 6.93
C PRO A 11 -16.46 -1.85 6.76
N GLY A 12 -16.08 -2.71 5.82
CA GLY A 12 -14.69 -3.10 5.57
C GLY A 12 -13.90 -2.04 4.79
N PRO A 13 -12.55 -2.14 4.80
CA PRO A 13 -11.72 -1.27 3.97
C PRO A 13 -11.91 -1.57 2.47
N LEU A 14 -11.86 -0.53 1.64
CA LEU A 14 -11.79 -0.65 0.19
C LEU A 14 -10.33 -0.51 -0.25
N LYS A 15 -9.79 -1.55 -0.89
CA LYS A 15 -8.45 -1.55 -1.47
C LYS A 15 -8.55 -1.19 -2.95
N LEU A 16 -7.96 -0.06 -3.34
CA LEU A 16 -7.96 0.46 -4.70
C LEU A 16 -6.66 0.07 -5.39
N LYS A 17 -6.76 -0.76 -6.43
CA LYS A 17 -5.64 -1.08 -7.31
C LYS A 17 -5.42 0.06 -8.30
N LEU A 18 -4.21 0.60 -8.31
CA LEU A 18 -3.78 1.74 -9.11
C LEU A 18 -2.65 1.34 -10.05
N GLY A 19 -2.49 2.09 -11.15
CA GLY A 19 -1.67 1.64 -12.29
C GLY A 19 -0.50 2.54 -12.65
N GLY A 20 -0.23 3.60 -11.88
CA GLY A 20 0.86 4.53 -12.13
C GLY A 20 0.57 5.54 -13.24
N ASP A 21 -0.69 5.68 -13.65
CA ASP A 21 -1.09 6.61 -14.69
C ASP A 21 -1.67 7.92 -14.13
N LYS A 22 -1.92 8.89 -15.00
CA LYS A 22 -2.44 10.21 -14.62
C LYS A 22 -3.87 10.17 -14.05
N LEU A 23 -4.56 9.04 -14.15
CA LEU A 23 -5.93 8.83 -13.66
C LEU A 23 -5.96 8.22 -12.26
N ASP A 24 -4.81 7.86 -11.66
CA ASP A 24 -4.77 7.29 -10.32
C ASP A 24 -5.43 8.20 -9.26
N LEU A 25 -5.02 9.47 -9.18
CA LEU A 25 -5.64 10.41 -8.25
C LEU A 25 -7.14 10.64 -8.56
N PRO A 26 -7.55 10.93 -9.82
CA PRO A 26 -8.97 11.03 -10.18
C PRO A 26 -9.80 9.78 -9.82
N ARG A 27 -9.24 8.57 -9.91
CA ARG A 27 -9.93 7.34 -9.51
C ARG A 27 -10.17 7.30 -8.00
N VAL A 28 -9.20 7.73 -7.19
CA VAL A 28 -9.33 7.79 -5.72
C VAL A 28 -10.35 8.85 -5.33
N GLU A 29 -10.30 10.03 -5.93
CA GLU A 29 -11.28 11.12 -5.71
C GLU A 29 -12.71 10.66 -5.99
N ALA A 30 -12.93 10.02 -7.14
CA ALA A 30 -14.25 9.51 -7.52
C ALA A 30 -14.75 8.41 -6.56
N VAL A 31 -13.85 7.56 -6.04
CA VAL A 31 -14.24 6.57 -5.01
C VAL A 31 -14.58 7.25 -3.69
N ARG A 32 -13.79 8.24 -3.26
CA ARG A 32 -14.06 8.97 -2.01
C ARG A 32 -15.40 9.71 -2.07
N GLU A 33 -15.76 10.30 -3.21
CA GLU A 33 -17.05 10.98 -3.39
C GLU A 33 -18.23 10.05 -3.12
N VAL A 34 -18.18 8.83 -3.65
CA VAL A 34 -19.29 7.89 -3.56
C VAL A 34 -19.24 6.99 -2.32
N ALA A 35 -18.08 6.90 -1.67
CA ALA A 35 -17.86 6.15 -0.44
C ALA A 35 -17.14 7.03 0.61
N PRO A 36 -17.77 8.14 1.07
CA PRO A 36 -17.12 9.17 1.88
C PRO A 36 -16.58 8.65 3.20
N ASN A 37 -17.22 7.62 3.78
CA ASN A 37 -16.85 7.04 5.07
C ASN A 37 -15.98 5.78 4.95
N ALA A 38 -15.70 5.29 3.73
CA ALA A 38 -14.92 4.07 3.56
C ALA A 38 -13.47 4.26 4.00
N ARG A 39 -12.90 3.23 4.63
CA ARG A 39 -11.47 3.16 4.88
C ARG A 39 -10.76 2.80 3.57
N LEU A 40 -10.07 3.75 2.96
CA LEU A 40 -9.38 3.53 1.68
C LEU A 40 -7.95 3.06 1.91
N LEU A 41 -7.58 2.00 1.21
CA LEU A 41 -6.21 1.51 1.07
C LEU A 41 -5.86 1.56 -0.42
N ILE A 42 -4.61 1.81 -0.74
CA ILE A 42 -4.11 1.80 -2.11
C ILE A 42 -3.14 0.65 -2.29
N ASP A 43 -3.12 0.09 -3.48
CA ASP A 43 -2.13 -0.87 -3.94
C ASP A 43 -1.70 -0.49 -5.33
N ALA A 44 -0.45 -0.06 -5.44
CA ALA A 44 0.12 0.36 -6.70
C ALA A 44 0.78 -0.80 -7.45
N ASN A 45 0.96 -1.97 -6.82
CA ASN A 45 1.63 -3.14 -7.41
C ASN A 45 2.87 -2.74 -8.23
N GLU A 46 3.81 -2.04 -7.59
CA GLU A 46 5.11 -1.65 -8.17
C GLU A 46 5.05 -0.60 -9.31
N SER A 47 3.89 0.01 -9.57
CA SER A 47 3.68 0.82 -10.79
C SER A 47 4.04 2.30 -10.69
N TRP A 48 4.33 2.84 -9.51
CA TRP A 48 4.57 4.27 -9.37
C TRP A 48 6.02 4.66 -9.65
N SER A 49 6.20 5.90 -10.11
CA SER A 49 7.51 6.55 -10.13
C SER A 49 7.65 7.51 -8.93
N PRO A 50 8.88 7.87 -8.52
CA PRO A 50 9.08 8.86 -7.46
C PRO A 50 8.43 10.21 -7.75
N GLU A 51 8.38 10.62 -9.02
CA GLU A 51 7.73 11.86 -9.45
C GLU A 51 6.21 11.78 -9.24
N LEU A 52 5.61 10.64 -9.60
CA LEU A 52 4.18 10.41 -9.36
C LEU A 52 3.87 10.38 -7.87
N TYR A 53 4.66 9.63 -7.09
CA TYR A 53 4.50 9.53 -5.63
C TYR A 53 4.47 10.93 -4.99
N ARG A 54 5.50 11.74 -5.23
CA ARG A 54 5.59 13.10 -4.68
C ARG A 54 4.42 13.99 -5.09
N LYS A 55 3.90 13.78 -6.30
CA LYS A 55 2.77 14.54 -6.82
C LYS A 55 1.45 14.17 -6.14
N ILE A 56 1.16 12.89 -5.93
CA ILE A 56 -0.18 12.46 -5.53
C ILE A 56 -0.33 12.19 -4.04
N VAL A 57 0.72 11.75 -3.33
CA VAL A 57 0.64 11.36 -1.92
C VAL A 57 0.09 12.47 -1.00
N PRO A 58 0.44 13.76 -1.18
CA PRO A 58 -0.19 14.84 -0.42
C PRO A 58 -1.72 14.86 -0.58
N ALA A 59 -2.23 14.69 -1.80
CA ALA A 59 -3.67 14.64 -2.05
C ALA A 59 -4.32 13.37 -1.47
N LEU A 60 -3.62 12.22 -1.52
CA LEU A 60 -4.11 10.97 -0.93
C LEU A 60 -4.28 11.08 0.59
N LYS A 61 -3.40 11.84 1.26
CA LYS A 61 -3.53 12.17 2.69
C LYS A 61 -4.79 12.99 2.96
N GLU A 62 -5.04 14.04 2.17
CA GLU A 62 -6.26 14.87 2.30
C GLU A 62 -7.53 14.04 2.03
N LEU A 63 -7.46 13.06 1.13
CA LEU A 63 -8.54 12.10 0.87
C LEU A 63 -8.66 11.00 1.95
N ALA A 64 -7.92 11.11 3.05
CA ALA A 64 -7.90 10.18 4.18
C ALA A 64 -7.62 8.71 3.78
N VAL A 65 -6.74 8.50 2.80
CA VAL A 65 -6.17 7.17 2.50
C VAL A 65 -5.34 6.71 3.71
N ARG A 66 -5.48 5.44 4.09
CA ARG A 66 -4.89 4.90 5.32
C ARG A 66 -3.61 4.10 5.13
N LEU A 67 -3.33 3.64 3.91
CA LEU A 67 -2.17 2.81 3.60
C LEU A 67 -1.90 2.84 2.09
N ILE A 68 -0.63 2.85 1.69
CA ILE A 68 -0.18 2.65 0.32
C ILE A 68 0.64 1.35 0.29
N GLU A 69 0.20 0.37 -0.47
CA GLU A 69 0.89 -0.91 -0.65
C GLU A 69 1.76 -0.88 -1.91
N GLN A 70 3.01 -1.29 -1.75
CA GLN A 70 4.05 -1.46 -2.77
C GLN A 70 4.03 -0.39 -3.88
N PRO A 71 4.42 0.87 -3.58
CA PRO A 71 4.47 1.93 -4.59
C PRO A 71 5.47 1.65 -5.72
N PHE A 72 6.64 1.09 -5.38
CA PHE A 72 7.77 0.94 -6.30
C PHE A 72 8.14 -0.54 -6.50
N PRO A 73 8.84 -0.87 -7.60
CA PRO A 73 9.44 -2.19 -7.79
C PRO A 73 10.28 -2.61 -6.60
N ALA A 74 10.18 -3.88 -6.20
CA ALA A 74 10.82 -4.42 -5.01
C ALA A 74 12.37 -4.40 -5.04
N ASP A 75 12.94 -4.18 -6.23
CA ASP A 75 14.37 -4.01 -6.51
C ASP A 75 14.78 -2.55 -6.77
N ALA A 76 13.84 -1.61 -6.63
CA ALA A 76 14.04 -0.17 -6.86
C ALA A 76 13.24 0.69 -5.85
N ASP A 77 13.18 0.25 -4.60
CA ASP A 77 12.39 0.88 -3.53
C ASP A 77 13.23 1.69 -2.52
N GLU A 78 14.55 1.82 -2.72
CA GLU A 78 15.50 2.55 -1.85
C GLU A 78 15.07 3.99 -1.60
N ILE A 79 14.40 4.60 -2.58
CA ILE A 79 13.98 5.99 -2.52
C ILE A 79 13.02 6.26 -1.34
N LEU A 80 12.31 5.24 -0.85
CA LEU A 80 11.43 5.32 0.32
C LEU A 80 12.17 5.76 1.58
N GLU A 81 13.48 5.50 1.69
CA GLU A 81 14.28 5.96 2.85
C GLU A 81 14.32 7.49 2.98
N THR A 82 14.03 8.21 1.90
CA THR A 82 14.12 9.68 1.82
C THR A 82 12.80 10.37 1.52
N LEU A 83 11.76 9.61 1.14
CA LEU A 83 10.45 10.16 0.82
C LEU A 83 9.66 10.45 2.08
N ASP A 84 8.79 11.47 2.00
CA ASP A 84 7.83 11.75 3.08
C ASP A 84 6.69 10.72 3.06
N HIS A 85 6.57 9.94 4.12
CA HIS A 85 5.49 8.95 4.31
C HIS A 85 4.27 9.61 4.95
N SER A 86 3.76 10.64 4.28
CA SER A 86 2.52 11.34 4.68
C SER A 86 1.30 10.40 4.77
N VAL A 87 1.37 9.26 4.08
CA VAL A 87 0.51 8.08 4.26
C VAL A 87 1.43 6.88 4.49
N PRO A 88 1.18 6.02 5.49
CA PRO A 88 2.03 4.85 5.76
C PRO A 88 2.15 3.93 4.54
N VAL A 89 3.35 3.38 4.34
CA VAL A 89 3.71 2.51 3.23
C VAL A 89 3.85 1.06 3.71
N CYS A 90 3.28 0.14 2.93
CA CYS A 90 3.24 -1.29 3.22
C CYS A 90 4.02 -2.07 2.15
N ALA A 91 4.96 -2.92 2.58
CA ALA A 91 5.66 -3.83 1.69
C ALA A 91 4.78 -5.04 1.35
N ASP A 92 4.66 -5.39 0.08
CA ASP A 92 4.10 -6.66 -0.37
C ASP A 92 5.16 -7.45 -1.14
N GLU A 93 5.45 -7.06 -2.38
CA GLU A 93 6.48 -7.68 -3.22
C GLU A 93 7.89 -7.57 -2.59
N SER A 94 8.16 -6.54 -1.77
CA SER A 94 9.43 -6.42 -1.03
C SER A 94 9.55 -7.33 0.20
N CYS A 95 8.48 -8.01 0.65
CA CYS A 95 8.52 -8.84 1.86
C CYS A 95 7.94 -10.23 1.61
N HIS A 96 8.80 -11.26 1.59
CA HIS A 96 8.35 -12.64 1.42
C HIS A 96 8.41 -13.43 2.73
N THR A 97 9.54 -13.37 3.42
CA THR A 97 9.81 -14.12 4.66
C THR A 97 10.55 -13.25 5.67
N ASN A 98 10.83 -13.81 6.85
CA ASN A 98 11.54 -13.08 7.91
C ASN A 98 12.97 -12.60 7.51
N VAL A 99 13.57 -13.18 6.47
CA VAL A 99 14.92 -12.82 6.02
C VAL A 99 14.95 -11.47 5.30
N ASP A 100 13.80 -11.01 4.81
CA ASP A 100 13.67 -9.74 4.10
C ASP A 100 13.59 -8.55 5.06
N LEU A 101 13.16 -8.75 6.31
CA LEU A 101 12.90 -7.66 7.26
C LEU A 101 14.07 -6.67 7.43
N PRO A 102 15.36 -7.08 7.48
CA PRO A 102 16.46 -6.13 7.66
C PRO A 102 16.55 -5.06 6.57
N ARG A 103 16.24 -5.39 5.30
CA ARG A 103 16.32 -4.43 4.18
C ARG A 103 15.12 -3.48 4.10
N LEU A 104 14.00 -3.82 4.77
CA LEU A 104 12.78 -3.02 4.76
C LEU A 104 12.79 -1.91 5.81
N LYS A 105 13.74 -1.97 6.74
CA LYS A 105 13.89 -0.98 7.80
C LYS A 105 14.10 0.40 7.18
N ASN A 106 13.38 1.40 7.71
CA ASN A 106 13.34 2.78 7.22
C ASN A 106 12.67 2.98 5.84
N ARG A 107 12.15 1.93 5.20
CA ARG A 107 11.40 2.02 3.93
C ARG A 107 9.90 1.78 4.09
N TYR A 108 9.49 1.02 5.10
CA TYR A 108 8.11 0.57 5.25
C TYR A 108 7.65 0.60 6.71
N GLU A 109 6.41 1.02 6.95
CA GLU A 109 5.75 0.97 8.26
C GLU A 109 4.93 -0.30 8.47
N ALA A 110 4.60 -1.02 7.40
CA ALA A 110 3.79 -2.24 7.44
C ALA A 110 4.28 -3.28 6.43
N ILE A 111 3.88 -4.53 6.67
CA ILE A 111 4.11 -5.65 5.74
C ILE A 111 2.80 -6.39 5.46
N ASN A 112 2.63 -6.84 4.22
CA ASN A 112 1.53 -7.70 3.79
C ASN A 112 2.00 -9.17 3.85
N VAL A 113 1.54 -9.92 4.85
CA VAL A 113 1.90 -11.33 5.05
C VAL A 113 0.97 -12.23 4.25
N LYS A 114 1.53 -13.03 3.34
CA LYS A 114 0.79 -13.98 2.50
C LYS A 114 1.40 -15.37 2.61
N LEU A 115 0.55 -16.39 2.78
CA LEU A 115 1.01 -17.78 2.94
C LEU A 115 1.79 -18.30 1.72
N ASP A 116 1.40 -17.88 0.52
CA ASP A 116 2.09 -18.24 -0.73
C ASP A 116 3.52 -17.66 -0.78
N LYS A 117 3.76 -16.50 -0.16
CA LYS A 117 5.09 -15.90 -0.08
C LYS A 117 5.94 -16.53 1.00
N THR A 118 5.32 -16.86 2.14
CA THR A 118 6.02 -17.45 3.29
C THR A 118 6.27 -18.95 3.14
N GLY A 119 5.64 -19.60 2.15
CA GLY A 119 5.70 -21.05 2.00
C GLY A 119 4.95 -21.81 3.10
N GLY A 120 3.93 -21.18 3.71
CA GLY A 120 3.07 -21.80 4.72
C GLY A 120 2.94 -21.02 6.04
N LEU A 121 2.10 -21.55 6.93
CA LEU A 121 1.67 -20.88 8.17
C LEU A 121 2.82 -20.69 9.18
N SER A 122 3.68 -21.69 9.33
CA SER A 122 4.76 -21.65 10.33
C SER A 122 5.72 -20.48 10.11
N GLU A 123 6.10 -20.22 8.86
CA GLU A 123 6.94 -19.08 8.51
C GLU A 123 6.17 -17.76 8.57
N ALA A 124 4.87 -17.75 8.22
CA ALA A 124 4.04 -16.56 8.36
C ALA A 124 3.93 -16.06 9.81
N LEU A 125 3.80 -16.98 10.77
CA LEU A 125 3.76 -16.64 12.19
C LEU A 125 5.11 -16.06 12.66
N ARG A 126 6.23 -16.70 12.26
CA ARG A 126 7.59 -16.20 12.55
C ARG A 126 7.83 -14.81 11.96
N LEU A 127 7.40 -14.57 10.72
CA LEU A 127 7.46 -13.26 10.08
C LEU A 127 6.65 -12.23 10.87
N CYS A 128 5.42 -12.54 11.27
CA CYS A 128 4.59 -11.63 12.08
C CYS A 128 5.20 -11.30 13.44
N GLU A 129 5.84 -12.27 14.10
CA GLU A 129 6.52 -12.06 15.38
C GLU A 129 7.72 -11.14 15.20
N ARG A 130 8.61 -11.48 14.27
CA ARG A 130 9.84 -10.72 14.02
C ARG A 130 9.60 -9.31 13.46
N ALA A 131 8.49 -9.09 12.75
CA ALA A 131 8.15 -7.76 12.24
C ALA A 131 7.70 -6.77 13.34
N ARG A 132 7.44 -7.24 14.57
CA ARG A 132 7.05 -6.39 15.71
C ARG A 132 8.21 -6.01 16.62
N GLU A 133 9.39 -6.59 16.41
CA GLU A 133 10.65 -6.32 17.13
C GLU A 133 11.38 -5.10 16.56
#